data_AF-A0A847J044-F1
#
_entry.id   AF-A0A847J044-F1
#
_cell.length_a   1.000
_cell.length_b   1.000
_cell.length_c   1.000
_cell.angle_alpha   90.00
_cell.angle_beta   90.00
_cell.angle_gamma   90.00
#
_symmetry.space_group_name_H-M   'P 1'
#
loop_
_entity.id
_entity.type
_entity.pdbx_description
1 polymer ?
#
loop_
_entity_poly.entity_id
_entity_poly.type
_entity_poly.pdbx_seq_one_letter_code
_entity_poly.pdbx_strand_id
1 'polypeptide(L)'
;MNKRWVIKERGDPEIVQRLSHELNINTLLTNLLVQRGIKTFNEARSFFRPKLLHLHDPFLLKDMDKAIERIENAIRRQEKILIYGDYDVDGTTAVA
;
A
#
# COMPACT_ATOMS: atom_id res chain seq x y z
N MET A 1 5.44 -29.79 -12.14
CA MET A 1 5.19 -28.34 -12.17
C MET A 1 6.34 -27.67 -12.90
N ASN A 2 6.14 -27.15 -14.12
CA ASN A 2 7.21 -26.50 -14.87
C ASN A 2 7.29 -25.03 -14.45
N LYS A 3 8.44 -24.61 -13.92
CA LYS A 3 8.69 -23.19 -13.59
C LYS A 3 9.01 -22.44 -14.88
N ARG A 4 8.28 -21.36 -15.17
CA ARG A 4 8.52 -20.49 -16.32
C ARG A 4 9.11 -19.17 -15.84
N TRP A 5 10.29 -18.84 -16.32
CA TRP A 5 10.88 -17.52 -16.10
C TRP A 5 10.15 -16.48 -16.94
N VAL A 6 9.80 -15.35 -16.33
CA VAL A 6 9.18 -14.21 -17.01
C VAL A 6 10.08 -13.01 -16.81
N ILE A 7 10.66 -12.52 -17.91
CA ILE A 7 11.49 -11.33 -17.90
C ILE A 7 10.56 -10.13 -18.10
N LYS A 8 10.56 -9.19 -17.16
CA LYS A 8 9.83 -7.93 -17.33
C LYS A 8 10.50 -7.06 -18.38
N GLU A 9 9.68 -6.41 -19.21
CA GLU A 9 10.13 -5.39 -20.14
C GLU A 9 10.87 -4.26 -19.40
N ARG A 10 11.88 -3.68 -20.06
CA ARG A 10 12.61 -2.55 -19.48
C ARG A 10 11.70 -1.34 -19.36
N GLY A 11 11.95 -0.55 -18.34
CA GLY A 11 11.32 0.77 -18.23
C GLY A 11 11.76 1.65 -19.39
N ASP A 12 10.94 2.67 -19.67
CA ASP A 12 11.26 3.69 -20.66
C ASP A 12 12.65 4.30 -20.38
N PRO A 13 13.61 4.19 -21.32
CA PRO A 13 14.98 4.67 -21.13
C PRO A 13 15.08 6.14 -20.74
N GLU A 14 14.21 7.00 -21.26
CA GLU A 14 14.22 8.43 -20.95
C GLU A 14 13.79 8.68 -19.51
N ILE A 15 12.73 7.99 -19.07
CA ILE A 15 12.25 8.07 -17.68
C ILE A 15 13.32 7.52 -16.73
N VAL A 16 13.96 6.40 -17.09
CA VAL A 16 15.01 5.77 -16.28
C VAL A 16 16.22 6.70 -16.13
N GLN A 17 16.69 7.33 -17.20
CA GLN A 17 17.83 8.24 -17.12
C GLN A 17 17.49 9.50 -16.30
N ARG A 18 16.35 10.13 -16.58
CA ARG A 18 15.89 11.32 -15.86
C ARG A 18 15.77 11.04 -14.36
N LEU A 19 15.03 9.99 -14.00
CA LEU A 19 14.77 9.66 -12.60
C LEU A 19 16.05 9.19 -11.87
N SER A 20 16.98 8.55 -12.57
CA SER A 20 18.30 8.16 -12.03
C SER A 20 19.11 9.38 -11.62
N HIS A 21 19.12 10.43 -12.44
CA HIS A 21 19.76 11.70 -12.14
C HIS A 21 19.05 12.44 -11.00
N GLU A 22 17.72 12.54 -11.03
CA GLU A 22 16.92 13.22 -9.99
C GLU A 22 17.08 12.58 -8.60
N LEU A 23 17.14 11.24 -8.53
CA LEU A 23 17.29 10.49 -7.28
C LEU A 23 18.75 10.28 -6.88
N ASN A 24 19.71 10.56 -7.77
CA ASN A 24 21.13 10.24 -7.62
C ASN A 24 21.36 8.75 -7.27
N ILE A 25 20.72 7.85 -8.02
CA ILE A 25 20.84 6.39 -7.86
C ILE A 25 21.14 5.71 -9.19
N ASN A 26 21.63 4.47 -9.14
CA ASN A 26 21.96 3.68 -10.32
C ASN A 26 20.74 3.46 -11.26
N THR A 27 20.99 3.45 -12.57
CA THR A 27 19.97 3.21 -13.61
C THR A 27 19.28 1.86 -13.49
N LEU A 28 19.95 0.83 -12.95
CA LEU A 28 19.36 -0.47 -12.66
C LEU A 28 18.25 -0.38 -11.61
N LEU A 29 18.53 0.32 -10.50
CA LEU A 29 17.54 0.55 -9.44
C LEU A 29 16.39 1.40 -9.96
N THR A 30 16.70 2.39 -10.78
CA THR A 30 15.69 3.25 -11.39
C THR A 30 14.81 2.48 -12.38
N ASN A 31 15.37 1.58 -13.18
CA ASN A 31 14.61 0.67 -14.05
C ASN A 31 13.62 -0.19 -13.23
N LEU A 32 14.02 -0.67 -12.05
CA LEU A 32 13.13 -1.43 -11.16
C LEU A 32 11.99 -0.58 -10.58
N LEU A 33 12.19 0.72 -10.37
CA LEU A 33 11.15 1.66 -9.96
C LEU A 33 10.16 1.90 -11.11
N VAL A 34 10.66 2.16 -12.32
CA VAL A 34 9.81 2.36 -13.50
C VAL A 34 8.98 1.11 -13.81
N GLN A 35 9.56 -0.09 -13.67
CA GLN A 35 8.85 -1.38 -13.80
C GLN A 35 7.78 -1.62 -12.71
N ARG A 36 7.80 -0.85 -11.62
CA ARG A 36 6.77 -0.81 -10.57
C ARG A 36 5.74 0.30 -10.79
N GLY A 37 5.84 1.05 -11.88
CA GLY A 37 4.97 2.18 -12.19
C GLY A 37 5.39 3.50 -11.53
N ILE A 38 6.54 3.54 -10.85
CA ILE A 38 7.09 4.75 -10.22
C ILE A 38 7.93 5.48 -11.26
N LYS A 39 7.43 6.60 -11.78
CA LYS A 39 7.99 7.30 -12.95
C LYS A 39 8.46 8.72 -12.65
N THR A 40 8.17 9.23 -11.46
CA THR A 40 8.51 10.59 -11.03
C THR A 40 9.29 10.60 -9.72
N PHE A 41 10.07 11.67 -9.48
CA PHE A 41 10.74 11.90 -8.20
C PHE A 41 9.77 11.88 -7.02
N ASN A 42 8.59 12.49 -7.17
CA ASN A 42 7.60 12.56 -6.09
C ASN A 42 7.02 11.17 -5.74
N GLU A 43 6.72 10.35 -6.74
CA GLU A 43 6.27 8.96 -6.52
C GLU A 43 7.37 8.15 -5.83
N ALA A 44 8.63 8.27 -6.27
CA ALA A 44 9.76 7.58 -5.66
C ALA A 44 9.98 8.05 -4.21
N ARG A 45 9.89 9.35 -3.95
CA ARG A 45 9.98 9.91 -2.59
C ARG A 45 8.86 9.37 -1.70
N SER A 46 7.61 9.34 -2.18
CA SER A 46 6.48 8.80 -1.42
C SER A 46 6.62 7.30 -1.16
N PHE A 47 7.18 6.55 -2.11
CA PHE A 47 7.46 5.13 -1.97
C PHE A 47 8.53 4.84 -0.89
N PHE A 48 9.63 5.58 -0.88
CA PHE A 48 10.71 5.39 0.11
C PHE A 48 10.44 6.04 1.47
N ARG A 49 9.55 7.03 1.52
CA ARG A 49 9.23 7.79 2.74
C ARG A 49 7.71 7.91 2.90
N PRO A 50 7.00 6.79 3.10
CA PRO A 50 5.57 6.82 3.36
C PRO A 50 5.28 7.57 4.67
N LYS A 51 4.15 8.26 4.71
CA LYS A 51 3.62 8.94 5.90
C LYS A 51 2.21 8.45 6.14
N LEU A 52 1.74 8.50 7.39
CA LEU A 52 0.36 8.13 7.73
C LEU A 52 -0.68 8.93 6.93
N LEU A 53 -0.38 10.19 6.60
CA LEU A 53 -1.26 11.03 5.77
C LEU A 53 -1.43 10.51 4.32
N HIS A 54 -0.56 9.59 3.87
CA HIS A 54 -0.69 8.96 2.55
C HIS A 54 -1.61 7.73 2.58
N LEU A 55 -2.13 7.32 3.74
CA LEU A 55 -3.15 6.27 3.82
C LEU A 55 -4.41 6.73 3.08
N HIS A 56 -5.11 5.77 2.48
CA HIS A 56 -6.41 6.03 1.86
C HIS A 56 -7.41 6.47 2.91
N ASP A 57 -8.36 7.31 2.49
CA ASP A 57 -9.52 7.63 3.32
C ASP A 57 -10.29 6.35 3.66
N PRO A 58 -10.44 5.98 4.95
CA PRO A 58 -11.16 4.78 5.36
C PRO A 58 -12.63 4.77 4.88
N PHE A 59 -13.25 5.93 4.67
CA PHE A 59 -14.63 6.02 4.16
C PHE A 59 -14.78 5.56 2.71
N LEU A 60 -13.67 5.34 1.99
CA LEU A 60 -13.69 4.68 0.68
C LEU A 60 -13.96 3.18 0.78
N LEU A 61 -13.80 2.59 1.97
CA LEU A 61 -14.21 1.20 2.21
C LEU A 61 -15.72 1.10 2.22
N LYS A 62 -16.24 0.09 1.53
CA LYS A 62 -17.68 -0.16 1.42
C LYS A 62 -18.31 -0.27 2.81
N ASP A 63 -19.40 0.47 3.02
CA ASP A 63 -20.21 0.48 4.24
C ASP A 63 -19.44 0.90 5.52
N MET A 64 -18.33 1.62 5.40
CA MET A 64 -17.55 2.11 6.55
C MET A 64 -18.38 3.01 7.48
N ASP A 65 -19.23 3.87 6.91
CA ASP A 65 -20.17 4.71 7.63
C ASP A 65 -21.13 3.91 8.52
N LYS A 66 -21.73 2.84 7.95
CA LYS A 66 -22.64 1.94 8.68
C LYS A 66 -21.91 1.14 9.76
N ALA A 67 -20.67 0.74 9.50
CA ALA A 67 -19.85 0.01 10.47
C ALA A 67 -19.57 0.87 11.71
N ILE A 68 -19.18 2.13 11.51
CA ILE A 68 -18.95 3.09 12.59
C ILE A 68 -20.23 3.30 13.39
N GLU A 69 -21.36 3.61 12.72
CA GLU A 69 -22.64 3.82 13.38
C GLU A 69 -23.06 2.62 14.23
N ARG A 70 -22.89 1.39 13.71
CA ARG A 70 -23.23 0.16 14.44
C ARG A 70 -22.39 -0.02 15.70
N ILE A 71 -21.09 0.28 15.64
CA ILE A 71 -20.16 0.15 16.77
C ILE A 71 -20.46 1.22 17.82
N GLU A 72 -20.64 2.49 17.41
CA GLU A 72 -21.00 3.58 18.32
C GLU A 72 -22.32 3.31 19.06
N ASN A 73 -23.31 2.74 18.36
CA ASN A 73 -24.56 2.30 18.97
C ASN A 73 -24.38 1.19 20.02
N ALA A 74 -23.56 0.17 19.72
CA ALA A 74 -23.24 -0.90 20.67
C ALA A 74 -22.57 -0.36 21.93
N ILE A 75 -21.61 0.56 21.77
CA ILE A 75 -20.88 1.19 22.88
C ILE A 75 -21.86 2.00 23.75
N ARG A 76 -22.68 2.87 23.14
CA ARG A 76 -23.68 3.69 23.87
C ARG A 76 -24.68 2.85 24.66
N ARG A 77 -25.05 1.68 24.14
CA ARG A 77 -26.02 0.75 24.75
C ARG A 77 -25.37 -0.29 25.66
N GLN A 78 -24.05 -0.25 25.85
CA GLN A 78 -23.30 -1.23 26.62
C GLN A 78 -23.56 -2.68 26.17
N GLU A 79 -23.70 -2.88 24.86
CA GLU A 79 -23.83 -4.21 24.28
C GLU A 79 -22.52 -5.00 24.44
N LYS A 80 -22.61 -6.32 24.57
CA LYS A 80 -21.41 -7.17 24.51
C LYS A 80 -20.86 -7.17 23.09
N ILE A 81 -19.58 -6.85 22.94
CA ILE A 81 -18.88 -6.85 21.66
C ILE A 81 -17.90 -8.02 21.65
N LEU A 82 -18.03 -8.90 20.65
CA LEU A 82 -17.04 -9.93 20.34
C LEU A 82 -16.22 -9.47 19.14
N ILE A 83 -14.90 -9.41 19.31
CA ILE A 83 -13.98 -9.21 18.20
C ILE A 83 -13.44 -10.59 17.80
N TYR A 84 -13.71 -11.00 16.56
CA TYR A 84 -13.31 -12.29 16.02
C TYR A 84 -12.43 -12.06 14.79
N GLY A 85 -11.18 -12.52 14.86
CA GLY A 85 -10.18 -12.37 13.80
C GLY A 85 -9.75 -13.72 13.23
N ASP A 86 -8.99 -13.66 12.13
CA ASP A 86 -8.37 -14.85 11.54
C ASP A 86 -7.06 -15.21 12.24
N TYR A 87 -6.55 -16.42 12.00
CA TYR A 87 -5.38 -16.99 12.69
C TYR A 87 -4.04 -16.48 12.16
N ASP A 88 -4.03 -15.70 11.07
CA ASP A 88 -2.80 -15.13 10.54
C ASP A 88 -2.32 -13.92 11.35
N VAL A 89 -1.11 -13.44 11.07
CA VAL A 89 -0.50 -12.35 11.85
C VAL A 89 -1.29 -11.06 11.69
N ASP A 90 -1.85 -10.81 10.51
CA ASP A 90 -2.66 -9.62 10.25
C ASP A 90 -3.97 -9.67 11.06
N GLY A 91 -4.65 -10.82 11.09
CA GLY A 91 -5.87 -11.05 11.87
C GLY A 91 -5.64 -10.97 13.38
N THR A 92 -4.59 -11.61 13.88
CA THR A 92 -4.24 -11.57 15.31
C THR A 92 -3.84 -10.18 15.78
N THR A 93 -3.08 -9.42 14.98
CA THR A 93 -2.72 -8.03 15.31
C THR A 93 -3.88 -7.06 15.21
N ALA A 94 -4.88 -7.33 14.37
CA ALA A 94 -6.10 -6.51 14.26
C ALA A 94 -7.05 -6.65 15.47
N VAL A 95 -6.96 -7.76 16.22
CA VAL A 95 -7.84 -8.05 17.36
C VAL A 95 -7.20 -7.74 18.72
N ALA A 96 -5.87 -7.71 18.80
CA ALA A 96 -5.10 -7.50 20.03
C ALA A 96 -5.29 -6.11 20.65
#